data_AF-A0A979G4A1-F1
#
_entry.id   AF-A0A979G4A1-F1
#
_cell.length_a   1.000
_cell.length_b   1.000
_cell.length_c   1.000
_cell.angle_alpha   90.00
_cell.angle_beta   90.00
_cell.angle_gamma   90.00
#
_symmetry.space_group_name_H-M   'P 1'
#
loop_
_entity.id
_entity.type
_entity.pdbx_description
1 polymer ?
#
loop_
_entity_poly.entity_id
_entity_poly.type
_entity_poly.pdbx_seq_one_letter_code
_entity_poly.pdbx_strand_id
1 'polypeptide(L)'
;MDELFKGVADPVRREILSLLRLQPLNVNQINEHFKEISRQAVSKHLQFLEESGWIKIYQAGRERYGYLNKAAFYALKEWLDAYLQWGERSLENDHGVFVEEAAYKQGSPLTQPVMLQAMLSKDKDFDGLFYNAVRTTGIFCKPSCFANPRPDNVTFYITREEALKNGYRACKRCKP
;
A
#
# COMPACT_ATOMS: atom_id res chain seq x y z
N MET A 1 -17.12 9.46 6.13
CA MET A 1 -16.15 8.52 5.54
C MET A 1 -16.49 7.08 5.89
N ASP A 2 -16.75 6.74 7.15
CA ASP A 2 -17.05 5.37 7.59
C ASP A 2 -18.21 4.70 6.82
N GLU A 3 -19.31 5.41 6.61
CA GLU A 3 -20.45 4.89 5.85
C GLU A 3 -20.14 4.68 4.35
N LEU A 4 -19.24 5.50 3.77
CA LEU A 4 -18.77 5.29 2.39
C LEU A 4 -17.96 4.00 2.30
N PHE A 5 -17.04 3.76 3.24
CA PHE A 5 -16.24 2.53 3.28
C PHE A 5 -17.11 1.29 3.48
N LYS A 6 -18.06 1.34 4.42
CA LYS A 6 -19.06 0.27 4.59
C LYS A 6 -19.82 0.02 3.29
N GLY A 7 -20.17 1.07 2.55
CA GLY A 7 -20.84 0.97 1.25
C GLY A 7 -20.10 0.10 0.24
N VAL A 8 -18.77 0.24 0.12
CA VAL A 8 -17.96 -0.53 -0.84
C VAL A 8 -17.30 -1.78 -0.24
N ALA A 9 -17.47 -2.07 1.05
CA ALA A 9 -16.88 -3.24 1.70
C ALA A 9 -17.51 -4.57 1.25
N ASP A 10 -18.77 -4.56 0.84
CA ASP A 10 -19.54 -5.73 0.44
C ASP A 10 -19.47 -6.00 -1.07
N PRO A 11 -19.27 -7.27 -1.50
CA PRO A 11 -19.11 -7.61 -2.91
C PRO A 11 -20.36 -7.35 -3.76
N VAL A 12 -21.56 -7.61 -3.24
CA VAL A 12 -22.83 -7.37 -3.95
C VAL A 12 -23.01 -5.88 -4.20
N ARG A 13 -22.70 -5.04 -3.20
CA ARG A 13 -22.72 -3.58 -3.37
C ARG A 13 -21.73 -3.12 -4.45
N ARG A 14 -20.50 -3.64 -4.46
CA ARG A 14 -19.51 -3.33 -5.51
C ARG A 14 -19.98 -3.77 -6.91
N GLU A 15 -20.69 -4.89 -7.00
CA GLU A 15 -21.27 -5.36 -8.25
C GLU A 15 -22.41 -4.45 -8.74
N ILE A 16 -23.32 -4.03 -7.86
CA ILE A 16 -24.35 -3.02 -8.17
C ILE A 16 -23.72 -1.74 -8.70
N LEU A 17 -22.66 -1.23 -8.03
CA LEU A 17 -21.94 -0.05 -8.50
C LEU A 17 -21.30 -0.27 -9.87
N SER A 18 -20.81 -1.48 -10.15
CA SER A 18 -20.22 -1.85 -11.45
C SER A 18 -21.27 -1.87 -12.57
N LEU A 19 -22.48 -2.36 -12.29
CA LEU A 19 -23.61 -2.30 -13.23
C LEU A 19 -24.01 -0.85 -13.54
N LEU A 20 -24.18 -0.04 -12.49
CA LEU A 20 -24.60 1.36 -12.61
C LEU A 20 -23.52 2.28 -13.20
N ARG A 21 -22.26 1.84 -13.24
CA ARG A 21 -21.16 2.53 -13.91
C ARG A 21 -21.36 2.60 -15.42
N LEU A 22 -22.03 1.60 -16.01
CA LEU A 22 -22.27 1.54 -17.44
C LEU A 22 -23.43 2.45 -17.85
N GLN A 23 -24.54 2.39 -17.10
CA GLN A 23 -25.73 3.21 -17.32
C GLN A 23 -26.67 3.17 -16.10
N PRO A 24 -27.59 4.14 -15.94
CA PRO A 24 -28.69 4.01 -15.00
C PRO A 24 -29.54 2.77 -15.31
N LEU A 25 -29.93 2.04 -14.28
CA LEU A 25 -30.77 0.84 -14.41
C LEU A 25 -31.95 0.94 -13.47
N ASN A 26 -33.10 0.40 -13.87
CA ASN A 26 -34.22 0.28 -12.97
C ASN A 26 -34.03 -0.85 -11.96
N VAL A 27 -34.73 -0.77 -10.82
CA VAL A 27 -34.59 -1.75 -9.74
C VAL A 27 -34.86 -3.19 -10.20
N ASN A 28 -35.79 -3.42 -11.13
CA ASN A 28 -36.06 -4.77 -11.64
C ASN A 28 -34.89 -5.31 -12.46
N GLN A 29 -34.33 -4.49 -13.35
CA GLN A 29 -33.14 -4.85 -14.14
C GLN A 29 -31.95 -5.17 -13.24
N ILE A 30 -31.73 -4.40 -12.16
CA ILE A 30 -30.68 -4.70 -11.19
C ILE A 30 -30.93 -6.06 -10.53
N ASN A 31 -32.17 -6.33 -10.09
CA ASN A 31 -32.53 -7.61 -9.47
C ASN A 31 -32.29 -8.82 -10.39
N GLU A 32 -32.51 -8.69 -11.70
CA GLU A 32 -32.31 -9.79 -12.67
C GLU A 32 -30.86 -10.25 -12.78
N HIS A 33 -29.88 -9.41 -12.41
CA HIS A 33 -28.46 -9.77 -12.39
C HIS A 33 -28.11 -10.69 -11.22
N PHE A 34 -28.90 -10.67 -10.14
CA PHE A 34 -28.62 -11.41 -8.92
C PHE A 34 -29.54 -12.61 -8.76
N LYS A 35 -29.11 -13.77 -9.29
CA LYS A 35 -29.89 -15.03 -9.21
C LYS A 35 -29.73 -15.75 -7.87
N GLU A 36 -28.59 -15.57 -7.22
CA GLU A 36 -28.21 -16.29 -5.99
C GLU A 36 -28.73 -15.65 -4.70
N ILE A 37 -29.31 -14.44 -4.79
CA ILE A 37 -29.86 -13.73 -3.62
C ILE A 37 -31.28 -13.23 -3.88
N SER A 38 -32.03 -13.04 -2.80
CA SER A 38 -33.42 -12.60 -2.90
C SER A 38 -33.53 -11.13 -3.33
N ARG A 39 -34.67 -10.78 -3.93
CA ARG A 39 -34.97 -9.39 -4.29
C ARG A 39 -34.96 -8.45 -3.09
N GLN A 40 -35.38 -8.97 -1.92
CA GLN A 40 -35.34 -8.24 -0.65
C GLN A 40 -33.89 -7.96 -0.21
N ALA A 41 -32.96 -8.91 -0.43
CA ALA A 41 -31.55 -8.68 -0.15
C ALA A 41 -30.98 -7.58 -1.06
N VAL A 42 -31.21 -7.66 -2.38
CA VAL A 42 -30.79 -6.62 -3.34
C VAL A 42 -31.36 -5.25 -2.96
N SER A 43 -32.63 -5.20 -2.54
CA SER A 43 -33.29 -3.96 -2.12
C SER A 43 -32.63 -3.34 -0.88
N LYS A 44 -32.21 -4.15 0.08
CA LYS A 44 -31.42 -3.68 1.24
C LYS A 44 -30.06 -3.13 0.82
N HIS A 45 -29.37 -3.76 -0.14
CA HIS A 45 -28.11 -3.25 -0.67
C HIS A 45 -28.29 -1.90 -1.38
N LEU A 46 -29.35 -1.76 -2.19
CA LEU A 46 -29.69 -0.50 -2.86
C LEU A 46 -30.01 0.60 -1.86
N GLN A 47 -30.83 0.32 -0.85
CA GLN A 47 -31.14 1.26 0.22
C GLN A 47 -29.87 1.72 0.93
N PHE A 48 -29.00 0.80 1.32
CA PHE A 48 -27.74 1.15 1.97
C PHE A 48 -26.86 2.01 1.07
N LEU A 49 -26.75 1.67 -0.23
CA LEU A 49 -25.96 2.45 -1.18
C LEU A 49 -26.53 3.86 -1.40
N GLU A 50 -27.84 4.02 -1.32
CA GLU A 50 -28.49 5.33 -1.39
C GLU A 50 -28.24 6.14 -0.11
N GLU A 51 -28.45 5.53 1.06
CA GLU A 51 -28.24 6.16 2.38
C GLU A 51 -26.77 6.56 2.62
N SER A 52 -25.82 5.71 2.19
CA SER A 52 -24.38 6.01 2.23
C SER A 52 -23.94 6.98 1.13
N GLY A 53 -24.84 7.32 0.19
CA GLY A 53 -24.61 8.32 -0.83
C GLY A 53 -23.84 7.84 -2.05
N TRP A 54 -23.61 6.54 -2.23
CA TRP A 54 -22.95 5.99 -3.42
C TRP A 54 -23.80 6.05 -4.68
N ILE A 55 -25.11 5.91 -4.51
CA ILE A 55 -26.10 6.01 -5.59
C ILE A 55 -27.15 7.06 -5.25
N LYS A 56 -27.91 7.47 -6.26
CA LYS A 56 -29.17 8.18 -6.10
C LYS A 56 -30.24 7.39 -6.82
N ILE A 57 -31.48 7.47 -6.33
CA ILE A 57 -32.63 6.86 -7.00
C ILE A 57 -33.61 7.97 -7.40
N TYR A 58 -34.11 7.90 -8.63
CA TYR A 58 -35.22 8.74 -9.09
C TYR A 58 -36.39 7.89 -9.57
N GLN A 59 -37.59 8.46 -9.52
CA GLN A 59 -38.81 7.83 -10.01
C GLN A 59 -39.07 8.27 -11.46
N ALA A 60 -39.34 7.32 -12.35
CA ALA A 60 -39.81 7.57 -13.72
C ALA A 60 -41.03 6.68 -14.00
N GLY A 61 -42.22 7.26 -13.96
CA GLY A 61 -43.47 6.49 -14.06
C GLY A 61 -43.62 5.53 -12.87
N ARG A 62 -43.80 4.24 -13.14
CA ARG A 62 -43.91 3.18 -12.11
C ARG A 62 -42.55 2.58 -11.70
N GLU A 63 -41.47 3.00 -12.36
CA GLU A 63 -40.15 2.43 -12.17
C GLU A 63 -39.24 3.36 -11.36
N ARG A 64 -38.32 2.75 -10.62
CA ARG A 64 -37.27 3.43 -9.85
C ARG A 64 -35.93 3.14 -10.51
N TYR A 65 -35.18 4.18 -10.83
CA TYR A 65 -33.88 4.10 -11.50
C TYR A 65 -32.76 4.51 -10.55
N GLY A 66 -31.78 3.63 -10.37
CA GLY A 66 -30.55 3.91 -9.65
C GLY A 66 -29.48 4.45 -10.60
N TYR A 67 -28.67 5.38 -10.13
CA TYR A 67 -27.48 5.87 -10.84
C TYR A 67 -26.36 6.26 -9.86
N LEU A 68 -25.11 6.23 -10.31
CA LEU A 68 -23.97 6.57 -9.47
C LEU A 68 -23.99 8.04 -9.04
N ASN A 69 -23.74 8.29 -7.76
CA ASN A 69 -23.52 9.63 -7.23
C ASN A 69 -22.03 9.98 -7.27
N LYS A 70 -21.61 10.77 -8.27
CA LYS A 70 -20.19 11.14 -8.47
C LYS A 70 -19.55 11.78 -7.24
N ALA A 71 -20.31 12.51 -6.41
CA ALA A 71 -19.79 13.16 -5.21
C ALA A 71 -19.15 12.17 -4.22
N ALA A 72 -19.73 10.97 -4.06
CA ALA A 72 -19.17 9.93 -3.20
C ALA A 72 -17.82 9.41 -3.72
N PHE A 73 -17.69 9.24 -5.04
CA PHE A 73 -16.44 8.82 -5.66
C PHE A 73 -15.35 9.89 -5.55
N TYR A 74 -15.71 11.17 -5.69
CA TYR A 74 -14.75 12.26 -5.45
C TYR A 74 -14.31 12.33 -4.00
N ALA A 75 -15.22 12.19 -3.03
CA ALA A 75 -14.86 12.14 -1.61
C ALA A 75 -13.91 10.97 -1.29
N LEU A 76 -14.16 9.79 -1.86
CA LEU A 76 -13.24 8.65 -1.72
C LEU A 76 -11.88 8.95 -2.38
N LYS A 77 -11.89 9.56 -3.58
CA LYS A 77 -10.66 9.92 -4.29
C LYS A 77 -9.83 10.93 -3.49
N GLU A 78 -10.43 12.01 -2.99
CA GLU A 78 -9.74 13.02 -2.18
C GLU A 78 -9.10 12.41 -0.94
N TRP A 79 -9.80 11.49 -0.28
CA TRP A 79 -9.23 10.75 0.84
C TRP A 79 -8.07 9.86 0.41
N LEU A 80 -8.19 9.11 -0.69
CA LEU A 80 -7.09 8.28 -1.23
C LEU A 80 -5.89 9.14 -1.64
N ASP A 81 -6.14 10.28 -2.27
CA ASP A 81 -5.11 11.22 -2.70
C ASP A 81 -4.24 11.68 -1.53
N ALA A 82 -4.77 11.81 -0.31
CA ALA A 82 -3.96 12.15 0.86
C ALA A 82 -2.87 11.10 1.17
N TYR A 83 -3.12 9.82 0.85
CA TYR A 83 -2.14 8.74 1.00
C TYR A 83 -1.25 8.60 -0.24
N LEU A 84 -1.80 8.86 -1.44
CA LEU A 84 -1.07 8.73 -2.71
C LEU A 84 -0.17 9.93 -3.02
N GLN A 85 -0.53 11.12 -2.55
CA GLN A 85 0.28 12.35 -2.63
C GLN A 85 1.27 12.46 -1.48
N TRP A 86 1.24 11.53 -0.52
CA TRP A 86 2.37 11.31 0.37
C TRP A 86 3.53 10.87 -0.53
N GLY A 87 4.42 11.82 -0.84
CA GLY A 87 5.35 11.71 -1.97
C GLY A 87 6.08 10.36 -2.01
N GLU A 88 6.42 9.92 -3.22
CA GLU A 88 7.11 8.68 -3.64
C GLU A 88 8.35 8.24 -2.83
N ARG A 89 8.70 8.91 -1.73
CA ARG A 89 9.81 8.59 -0.84
C ARG A 89 9.52 8.97 0.61
N SER A 90 8.37 8.61 1.15
CA SER A 90 8.26 8.55 2.62
C SER A 90 9.05 7.33 3.12
N LEU A 91 10.36 7.54 3.30
CA LEU A 91 11.23 6.63 4.03
C LEU A 91 10.73 6.38 5.46
N GLU A 92 9.78 7.19 5.96
CA GLU A 92 9.24 7.14 7.31
C GLU A 92 8.23 5.99 7.52
N ASN A 93 7.52 5.55 6.47
CA ASN A 93 6.46 4.53 6.61
C ASN A 93 6.70 3.23 5.83
N ASP A 94 7.40 3.30 4.70
CA ASP A 94 7.61 2.11 3.86
C ASP A 94 8.81 1.27 4.30
N HIS A 95 9.56 1.71 5.33
CA HIS A 95 10.74 1.04 5.91
C HIS A 95 11.75 0.49 4.87
N GLY A 96 11.71 0.97 3.62
CA GLY A 96 12.51 0.42 2.51
C GLY A 96 12.15 -1.01 2.11
N VAL A 97 10.99 -1.56 2.49
CA VAL A 97 10.67 -3.00 2.33
C VAL A 97 10.22 -3.36 0.91
N PHE A 98 9.82 -2.39 0.09
CA PHE A 98 9.22 -2.64 -1.25
C PHE A 98 10.05 -2.13 -2.43
N VAL A 99 11.39 -2.18 -2.39
CA VAL A 99 12.10 -2.19 -3.68
C VAL A 99 11.89 -3.60 -4.23
N GLU A 100 11.00 -3.77 -5.23
CA GLU A 100 10.85 -5.07 -5.89
C GLU A 100 12.24 -5.63 -6.22
N GLU A 101 12.49 -6.94 -6.04
CA GLU A 101 13.79 -7.57 -6.37
C GLU A 101 14.31 -7.16 -7.76
N ALA A 102 13.41 -6.80 -8.67
CA ALA A 102 13.71 -6.32 -10.02
C ALA A 102 14.36 -4.92 -10.12
N ALA A 103 14.34 -4.10 -9.07
CA ALA A 103 14.73 -2.69 -9.15
C ALA A 103 16.22 -2.42 -8.87
N TYR A 104 16.95 -3.31 -8.18
CA TYR A 104 18.41 -3.19 -8.12
C TYR A 104 19.06 -3.91 -9.30
N LYS A 105 19.51 -3.13 -10.29
CA LYS A 105 20.47 -3.60 -11.29
C LYS A 105 21.87 -3.27 -10.78
N GLN A 106 22.80 -4.22 -10.87
CA GLN A 106 24.19 -3.99 -10.53
C GLN A 106 24.70 -2.73 -11.25
N GLY A 107 25.12 -1.71 -10.48
CA GLY A 107 25.49 -0.37 -11.00
C GLY A 107 24.48 0.75 -10.73
N SER A 108 23.29 0.46 -10.21
CA SER A 108 22.36 1.47 -9.72
C SER A 108 22.86 2.15 -8.43
N PRO A 109 22.49 3.41 -8.15
CA PRO A 109 22.95 4.13 -6.95
C PRO A 109 22.54 3.44 -5.65
N LEU A 110 23.50 3.27 -4.73
CA LEU A 110 23.27 2.76 -3.37
C LEU A 110 22.64 3.85 -2.48
N THR A 111 21.35 4.08 -2.67
CA THR A 111 20.57 4.98 -1.82
C THR A 111 20.33 4.34 -0.45
N GLN A 112 20.05 5.15 0.57
CA GLN A 112 19.71 4.67 1.91
C GLN A 112 18.58 3.62 1.93
N PRO A 113 17.45 3.76 1.20
CA PRO A 113 16.44 2.70 1.14
C PRO A 113 16.94 1.38 0.56
N VAL A 114 17.77 1.43 -0.50
CA VAL A 114 18.36 0.21 -1.09
C VAL A 114 19.27 -0.50 -0.09
N MET A 115 20.14 0.24 0.59
CA MET A 115 21.04 -0.33 1.62
C MET A 115 20.26 -0.87 2.82
N LEU A 116 19.20 -0.18 3.24
CA LEU A 116 18.32 -0.63 4.31
C LEU A 116 17.62 -1.94 3.95
N GLN A 117 17.07 -2.05 2.75
CA GLN A 117 16.43 -3.26 2.31
C GLN A 117 17.40 -4.44 2.24
N ALA A 118 18.57 -4.25 1.62
CA ALA A 118 19.59 -5.28 1.50
C ALA A 118 20.07 -5.80 2.88
N MET A 119 20.14 -4.91 3.88
CA MET A 119 20.40 -5.31 5.26
C MET A 119 19.25 -6.14 5.86
N LEU A 120 17.99 -5.72 5.66
CA LEU A 120 16.82 -6.40 6.21
C LEU A 120 16.61 -7.79 5.57
N SER A 121 16.83 -7.90 4.25
CA SER A 121 16.76 -9.16 3.50
C SER A 121 18.01 -10.04 3.65
N LYS A 122 19.10 -9.49 4.21
CA LYS A 122 20.42 -10.13 4.31
C LYS A 122 20.95 -10.58 2.95
N ASP A 123 20.76 -9.72 1.96
CA ASP A 123 21.16 -9.99 0.60
C ASP A 123 22.68 -10.06 0.47
N LYS A 124 23.17 -11.19 -0.03
CA LYS A 124 24.60 -11.46 -0.21
C LYS A 124 25.17 -10.76 -1.43
N ASP A 125 24.34 -10.40 -2.41
CA ASP A 125 24.79 -9.76 -3.64
C ASP A 125 25.29 -8.32 -3.38
N PHE A 126 24.89 -7.76 -2.23
CA PHE A 126 25.37 -6.46 -1.75
C PHE A 126 26.62 -6.53 -0.87
N ASP A 127 27.11 -7.73 -0.53
CA ASP A 127 28.31 -7.86 0.30
C ASP A 127 29.52 -7.23 -0.39
N GLY A 128 30.15 -6.27 0.29
CA GLY A 128 31.29 -5.53 -0.22
C GLY A 128 30.92 -4.24 -0.96
N LEU A 129 29.63 -4.00 -1.25
CA LEU A 129 29.15 -2.75 -1.82
C LEU A 129 28.94 -1.66 -0.76
N PHE A 130 28.55 -2.07 0.45
CA PHE A 130 28.44 -1.20 1.63
C PHE A 130 28.53 -2.03 2.92
N TYR A 131 28.50 -1.35 4.07
CA TYR A 131 28.58 -1.94 5.41
C TYR A 131 27.57 -1.31 6.37
N ASN A 132 26.95 -2.14 7.19
CA ASN A 132 26.00 -1.73 8.24
C ASN A 132 26.76 -1.37 9.51
N ALA A 133 26.80 -0.09 9.91
CA ALA A 133 27.40 0.36 11.17
C ALA A 133 26.34 0.60 12.24
N VAL A 134 26.37 -0.21 13.30
CA VAL A 134 25.34 -0.23 14.35
C VAL A 134 25.78 0.64 15.52
N ARG A 135 25.18 1.84 15.65
CA ARG A 135 25.52 2.88 16.63
C ARG A 135 25.54 2.37 18.07
N THR A 136 24.56 1.55 18.45
CA THR A 136 24.43 1.04 19.83
C THR A 136 25.53 0.05 20.24
N THR A 137 26.16 -0.62 19.28
CA THR A 137 27.21 -1.62 19.56
C THR A 137 28.61 -1.16 19.16
N GLY A 138 28.71 -0.09 18.35
CA GLY A 138 29.96 0.35 17.74
C GLY A 138 30.54 -0.66 16.74
N ILE A 139 29.72 -1.57 16.20
CA ILE A 139 30.17 -2.63 15.28
C ILE A 139 29.69 -2.33 13.86
N PHE A 140 30.56 -2.48 12.86
CA PHE A 140 30.13 -2.57 11.47
C PHE A 140 30.21 -3.99 10.92
N CYS A 141 29.30 -4.35 10.01
CA CYS A 141 29.18 -5.69 9.44
C CYS A 141 28.72 -5.66 7.97
N LYS A 142 28.77 -6.81 7.30
CA LYS A 142 28.26 -6.97 5.94
C LYS A 142 26.72 -6.88 5.89
N PRO A 143 26.12 -6.49 4.75
CA PRO A 143 24.68 -6.54 4.51
C PRO A 143 24.07 -7.91 4.84
N SER A 144 24.72 -9.00 4.43
CA SER A 144 24.26 -10.38 4.69
C SER A 144 24.45 -10.89 6.13
N CYS A 145 24.98 -10.07 7.04
CA CYS A 145 25.30 -10.49 8.40
C CYS A 145 24.02 -10.90 9.16
N PHE A 146 24.14 -11.93 10.01
CA PHE A 146 23.05 -12.36 10.88
C PHE A 146 22.66 -11.34 11.97
N ALA A 147 23.39 -10.23 12.11
CA ALA A 147 23.02 -9.16 13.02
C ALA A 147 21.68 -8.56 12.60
N ASN A 148 20.76 -8.38 13.55
CA ASN A 148 19.44 -7.79 13.33
C ASN A 148 19.30 -6.47 14.11
N PRO A 149 20.05 -5.40 13.76
CA PRO A 149 19.93 -4.12 14.43
C PRO A 149 18.60 -3.43 14.07
N ARG A 150 18.11 -2.54 14.95
CA ARG A 150 17.01 -1.63 14.60
C ARG A 150 17.50 -0.63 13.54
N PRO A 151 16.75 -0.40 12.43
CA PRO A 151 17.14 0.53 11.38
C PRO A 151 17.59 1.91 11.87
N ASP A 152 16.89 2.49 12.85
CA ASP A 152 17.20 3.82 13.42
C ASP A 152 18.61 3.90 14.06
N ASN A 153 19.16 2.75 14.44
CA ASN A 153 20.50 2.64 15.03
C ASN A 153 21.57 2.31 13.99
N VAL A 154 21.24 2.25 12.70
CA VAL A 154 22.17 1.88 11.64
C VAL A 154 22.54 3.09 10.81
N THR A 155 23.82 3.20 10.50
CA THR A 155 24.35 4.10 9.46
C THR A 155 25.11 3.25 8.46
N PHE A 156 24.98 3.56 7.17
CA PHE A 156 25.65 2.81 6.12
C PHE A 156 26.92 3.53 5.68
N TYR A 157 27.98 2.77 5.44
CA TYR A 157 29.24 3.25 4.85
C TYR A 157 29.57 2.44 3.62
N ILE A 158 30.08 3.08 2.57
CA ILE A 158 30.43 2.38 1.32
C ILE A 158 31.73 1.59 1.50
N THR A 159 32.66 2.10 2.30
CA THR A 159 33.98 1.48 2.50
C THR A 159 34.22 1.09 3.95
N ARG A 160 35.09 0.09 4.18
CA ARG A 160 35.46 -0.36 5.53
C ARG A 160 36.26 0.71 6.26
N GLU A 161 37.13 1.38 5.52
CA GLU A 161 38.01 2.44 5.99
C GLU A 161 37.19 3.59 6.57
N GLU A 162 36.10 3.95 5.91
CA GLU A 162 35.19 4.99 6.38
C GLU A 162 34.50 4.59 7.70
N ALA A 163 34.00 3.35 7.81
CA ALA A 163 33.42 2.85 9.06
C ALA A 163 34.44 2.84 10.21
N LEU A 164 35.67 2.41 9.94
CA LEU A 164 36.77 2.42 10.91
C LEU A 164 37.13 3.85 11.35
N LYS A 165 37.24 4.78 10.40
CA LYS A 165 37.53 6.20 10.67
C LYS A 165 36.44 6.87 11.53
N ASN A 166 35.20 6.41 11.40
CA ASN A 166 34.08 6.86 12.22
C ASN A 166 33.95 6.12 13.57
N GLY A 167 34.95 5.32 13.96
CA GLY A 167 35.04 4.72 15.29
C GLY A 167 34.33 3.38 15.44
N TYR A 168 33.85 2.77 14.36
CA TYR A 168 33.25 1.43 14.40
C TYR A 168 34.32 0.35 14.29
N ARG A 169 34.13 -0.77 14.98
CA ARG A 169 34.99 -1.97 14.87
C ARG A 169 34.37 -3.04 13.98
N ALA A 170 35.21 -3.79 13.28
CA ALA A 170 34.75 -4.88 12.42
C ALA A 170 34.04 -5.98 13.23
N CYS A 171 32.93 -6.49 12.68
CA CYS A 171 32.20 -7.62 13.26
C CYS A 171 33.06 -8.88 13.23
N LYS A 172 33.28 -9.49 14.41
CA LYS A 172 34.06 -10.72 14.56
C LYS A 172 33.41 -11.95 13.92
N ARG A 173 32.09 -11.90 13.66
CA ARG A 173 31.31 -13.01 13.09
C ARG A 173 31.39 -13.04 11.57
N CYS A 174 30.94 -11.98 10.90
CA CYS A 174 30.92 -11.93 9.43
C CYS A 174 32.28 -11.52 8.83
N LYS A 175 33.21 -11.01 9.64
CA LYS A 175 34.57 -10.59 9.27
C LYS A 175 34.53 -9.75 7.98
N PRO A 176 33.90 -8.55 8.07
CA PRO A 176 33.55 -7.74 6.91
C PRO A 176 34.75 -7.43 6.04
#